data_AF-A0AAV5SNM3-F1
#
_entry.id   AF-A0AAV5SNM3-F1
#
_cell.length_a   1.000
_cell.length_b   1.000
_cell.length_c   1.000
_cell.angle_alpha   90.00
_cell.angle_beta   90.00
_cell.angle_gamma   90.00
#
_symmetry.space_group_name_H-M   'P 1'
#
loop_
_entity.id
_entity.type
_entity.pdbx_description
1 polymer ?
#
loop_
_entity_poly.entity_id
_entity_poly.type
_entity_poly.pdbx_seq_one_letter_code
_entity_poly.pdbx_strand_id
1 'polypeptide(L)'
;NYSMLSTGSRLLTTIIRSGSNWAIPTIGAVSKDAPLHDFLAEYNRAFFDDTVTKDDPTVIRLRDGILEGQRASLASAITLVESAHPRKRAQGNILLQEMLKEEKRRFEEKGPDSLIFRVAISGSPGVGKSSFIEALGEELTEKRGKKVAVLTIDPSSQVTGGSLLGDLTRMQKLSVNPRAYIRQSPSCGTLGGVTRGIHEAIILCEGAGYDVVIIETVGVGQSETAVVDMCDMLTLLLSPAHGDELQGVKRGIMEMSDLLVVTKDDGDLKAKAKMAQAEYISALKFMRPRAPEWKPKVLRSSIMDAPSVSAVWDGMEEYWKRIRESGTLLRRRNEQMNKCMWSHVDEQLMALFMKHPRLRAMTKEMEKRVTNAEITPGQAADGLVRSFFSIESKK
;
A
#
# COMPACT_ATOMS: atom_id res chain seq x y z
N ASN A 1 4.46 14.74 -20.51
CA ASN A 1 5.49 13.66 -20.58
C ASN A 1 6.78 14.00 -19.82
N TYR A 2 6.69 14.56 -18.60
CA TYR A 2 7.87 14.85 -17.76
C TYR A 2 7.63 14.52 -16.27
N SER A 3 6.73 13.57 -15.96
CA SER A 3 6.40 13.21 -14.56
C SER A 3 6.92 11.83 -14.10
N MET A 4 7.61 11.06 -14.96
CA MET A 4 8.18 9.75 -14.57
C MET A 4 9.60 9.84 -13.99
N LEU A 5 10.33 10.94 -14.19
CA LEU A 5 11.75 11.02 -13.86
C LEU A 5 12.06 11.60 -12.46
N SER A 6 11.10 12.23 -11.78
CA SER A 6 11.35 12.86 -10.47
C SER A 6 11.13 11.93 -9.26
N THR A 7 10.45 10.79 -9.46
CA THR A 7 10.19 9.78 -8.42
C THR A 7 11.41 8.87 -8.15
N GLY A 8 12.20 8.56 -9.17
CA GLY A 8 13.36 7.67 -9.05
C GLY A 8 14.52 8.28 -8.24
N SER A 9 14.76 9.59 -8.37
CA SER A 9 15.89 10.26 -7.70
C SER A 9 15.73 10.36 -6.18
N ARG A 10 14.49 10.42 -5.66
CA ARG A 10 14.22 10.55 -4.22
C ARG A 10 14.07 9.21 -3.48
N LEU A 11 13.81 8.11 -4.18
CA LEU A 11 13.79 6.77 -3.59
C LEU A 11 15.19 6.31 -3.15
N LEU A 12 16.23 6.68 -3.90
CA LEU A 12 17.62 6.31 -3.63
C LEU A 12 18.16 6.92 -2.32
N THR A 13 17.75 8.13 -1.94
CA THR A 13 18.27 8.80 -0.73
C THR A 13 17.76 8.15 0.57
N THR A 14 16.63 7.44 0.53
CA THR A 14 16.06 6.73 1.69
C THR A 14 16.58 5.30 1.82
N ILE A 15 16.91 4.64 0.70
CA ILE A 15 17.46 3.26 0.70
C ILE A 15 18.84 3.20 1.37
N ILE A 16 19.65 4.26 1.25
CA ILE A 16 21.04 4.26 1.74
C ILE A 16 21.16 4.52 3.25
N ARG A 17 20.16 5.18 3.88
CA ARG A 17 20.21 5.54 5.32
C ARG A 17 19.71 4.46 6.27
N SER A 18 18.97 3.45 5.80
CA SER A 18 18.51 2.36 6.66
C SER A 18 19.41 1.14 6.48
N GLY A 19 20.42 1.02 7.35
CA GLY A 19 21.20 -0.22 7.52
C GLY A 19 20.32 -1.37 8.03
N SER A 20 19.42 -1.85 7.19
CA SER A 20 18.42 -2.87 7.51
C SER A 20 19.09 -4.25 7.49
N ASN A 21 19.51 -4.68 8.68
CA ASN A 21 19.90 -6.06 8.97
C ASN A 21 18.67 -6.96 8.85
N TRP A 22 18.39 -7.44 7.64
CA TRP A 22 17.59 -8.65 7.47
C TRP A 22 18.53 -9.86 7.56
N ALA A 23 18.21 -10.79 8.46
CA ALA A 23 18.73 -12.15 8.43
C ALA A 23 18.06 -12.92 7.27
N ILE A 24 18.50 -12.58 6.06
CA ILE A 24 18.23 -13.30 4.81
C ILE A 24 19.38 -14.29 4.62
N PRO A 25 19.18 -15.47 3.99
CA PRO A 25 20.27 -16.39 3.71
C PRO A 25 21.41 -15.61 3.03
N THR A 26 22.56 -15.58 3.69
CA THR A 26 23.78 -15.06 3.07
C THR A 26 23.93 -15.84 1.78
N ILE A 27 24.01 -15.14 0.64
CA ILE A 27 24.65 -15.73 -0.53
C ILE A 27 25.98 -16.26 0.05
N GLY A 28 26.25 -17.55 -0.14
CA GLY A 28 27.50 -18.18 0.26
C GLY A 28 28.68 -17.43 -0.35
N ALA A 29 29.90 -17.89 -0.05
CA ALA A 29 31.14 -17.20 -0.38
C ALA A 29 31.42 -17.11 -1.91
N VAL A 30 30.57 -16.42 -2.67
CA VAL A 30 30.85 -15.97 -4.02
C VAL A 30 31.99 -14.97 -3.92
N SER A 31 33.12 -15.30 -4.54
CA SER A 31 34.26 -14.40 -4.63
C SER A 31 33.83 -13.06 -5.24
N LYS A 32 34.47 -11.97 -4.84
CA LYS A 32 34.25 -10.63 -5.45
C LYS A 32 34.54 -10.62 -6.95
N ASP A 33 35.37 -11.57 -7.40
CA ASP A 33 35.81 -11.72 -8.79
C ASP A 33 35.03 -12.82 -9.53
N ALA A 34 34.01 -13.42 -8.91
CA ALA A 34 33.18 -14.41 -9.58
C ALA A 34 32.44 -13.77 -10.78
N PRO A 35 32.34 -14.46 -11.91
CA PRO A 35 31.51 -14.01 -13.04
C PRO A 35 30.08 -13.71 -12.61
N LEU A 36 29.46 -12.70 -13.23
CA LEU A 36 28.07 -12.31 -12.93
C LEU A 36 27.10 -13.51 -13.02
N HIS A 37 27.31 -14.41 -13.99
CA HIS A 37 26.51 -15.62 -14.16
C HIS A 37 26.49 -16.50 -12.90
N ASP A 38 27.64 -16.68 -12.23
CA ASP A 38 27.74 -17.54 -11.05
C ASP A 38 27.06 -16.91 -9.84
N PHE A 39 27.21 -15.59 -9.68
CA PHE A 39 26.45 -14.82 -8.70
C PHE A 39 24.94 -14.94 -8.93
N LEU A 40 24.48 -14.83 -10.19
CA LEU A 40 23.06 -14.97 -10.52
C LEU A 40 22.54 -16.39 -10.22
N ALA A 41 23.31 -17.43 -10.52
CA ALA A 41 22.92 -18.82 -10.22
C ALA A 41 22.82 -19.09 -8.72
N GLU A 42 23.69 -18.48 -7.90
CA GLU A 42 23.62 -18.60 -6.46
C GLU A 42 22.52 -17.73 -5.85
N TYR A 43 22.35 -16.51 -6.35
CA TYR A 43 21.21 -15.67 -6.01
C TYR A 43 19.91 -16.41 -6.31
N ASN A 44 19.81 -17.09 -7.45
CA ASN A 44 18.62 -17.84 -7.79
C ASN A 44 18.28 -18.89 -6.73
N ARG A 45 19.26 -19.71 -6.33
CA ARG A 45 19.11 -20.75 -5.29
C ARG A 45 18.80 -20.19 -3.90
N ALA A 46 19.38 -19.05 -3.55
CA ALA A 46 19.22 -18.44 -2.23
C ALA A 46 17.90 -17.68 -2.08
N PHE A 47 17.30 -17.22 -3.19
CA PHE A 47 16.15 -16.34 -3.16
C PHE A 47 14.88 -16.95 -3.75
N PHE A 48 14.97 -17.82 -4.76
CA PHE A 48 13.80 -18.44 -5.37
C PHE A 48 13.70 -19.91 -4.94
N ASP A 49 12.48 -20.35 -4.67
CA ASP A 49 12.16 -21.73 -4.35
C ASP A 49 11.08 -22.21 -5.31
N ASP A 50 11.51 -22.89 -6.37
CA ASP A 50 10.62 -23.41 -7.41
C ASP A 50 10.05 -24.81 -7.06
N THR A 51 10.35 -25.33 -5.87
CA THR A 51 9.90 -26.66 -5.44
C THR A 51 8.49 -26.67 -4.86
N VAL A 52 7.99 -25.50 -4.46
CA VAL A 52 6.66 -25.34 -3.89
C VAL A 52 5.61 -25.43 -4.98
N THR A 53 4.60 -26.28 -4.77
CA THR A 53 3.47 -26.43 -5.69
C THR A 53 2.15 -26.06 -5.01
N LYS A 54 1.06 -26.06 -5.78
CA LYS A 54 -0.31 -25.93 -5.27
C LYS A 54 -0.71 -27.01 -4.26
N ASP A 55 0.02 -28.14 -4.26
CA ASP A 55 -0.24 -29.27 -3.39
C ASP A 55 0.58 -29.21 -2.08
N ASP A 56 1.34 -28.14 -1.85
CA ASP A 56 2.05 -27.93 -0.59
C ASP A 56 1.03 -27.87 0.57
N PRO A 57 1.23 -28.65 1.66
CA PRO A 57 0.26 -28.73 2.76
C PRO A 57 -0.05 -27.38 3.41
N THR A 58 0.92 -26.45 3.42
CA THR A 58 0.71 -25.10 3.96
C THR A 58 -0.22 -24.30 3.07
N VAL A 59 -0.03 -24.40 1.75
CA VAL A 59 -0.86 -23.71 0.76
C VAL A 59 -2.30 -24.21 0.83
N ILE A 60 -2.51 -25.53 0.79
CA ILE A 60 -3.85 -26.14 0.88
C ILE A 60 -4.55 -25.69 2.18
N ARG A 61 -3.90 -25.86 3.33
CA ARG A 61 -4.47 -25.53 4.64
C ARG A 61 -4.88 -24.06 4.73
N LEU A 62 -4.04 -23.15 4.24
CA LEU A 62 -4.34 -21.71 4.28
C LEU A 62 -5.41 -21.33 3.27
N ARG A 63 -5.38 -21.88 2.04
CA ARG A 63 -6.40 -21.67 1.02
C ARG A 63 -7.76 -22.07 1.55
N ASP A 64 -7.91 -23.30 2.01
CA ASP A 64 -9.20 -23.84 2.46
C ASP A 64 -9.71 -23.06 3.66
N GLY A 65 -8.84 -22.77 4.64
CA GLY A 65 -9.20 -21.95 5.78
C GLY A 65 -9.63 -20.52 5.40
N ILE A 66 -9.01 -19.90 4.38
CA ILE A 66 -9.43 -18.59 3.88
C ILE A 66 -10.81 -18.66 3.22
N LEU A 67 -11.05 -19.68 2.38
CA LEU A 67 -12.32 -19.86 1.68
C LEU A 67 -13.48 -20.17 2.65
N GLU A 68 -13.19 -20.84 3.76
CA GLU A 68 -14.14 -21.07 4.86
C GLU A 68 -14.34 -19.84 5.77
N GLY A 69 -13.61 -18.75 5.54
CA GLY A 69 -13.71 -17.51 6.31
C GLY A 69 -13.00 -17.55 7.67
N GLN A 70 -12.02 -18.44 7.86
CA GLN A 70 -11.26 -18.53 9.10
C GLN A 70 -10.25 -17.36 9.22
N ARG A 71 -10.52 -16.44 10.16
CA ARG A 71 -9.65 -15.26 10.42
C ARG A 71 -8.19 -15.62 10.73
N ALA A 72 -7.96 -16.73 11.43
CA ALA A 72 -6.62 -17.20 11.77
C ALA A 72 -5.82 -17.62 10.53
N SER A 73 -6.48 -18.24 9.55
CA SER A 73 -5.90 -18.63 8.27
C SER A 73 -5.58 -17.40 7.43
N LEU A 74 -6.49 -16.41 7.39
CA LEU A 74 -6.22 -15.11 6.74
C LEU A 74 -5.00 -14.39 7.36
N ALA A 75 -4.92 -14.30 8.68
CA ALA A 75 -3.78 -13.67 9.36
C ALA A 75 -2.45 -14.41 9.11
N SER A 76 -2.50 -15.75 9.10
CA SER A 76 -1.34 -16.58 8.79
C SER A 76 -0.90 -16.43 7.33
N ALA A 77 -1.85 -16.31 6.41
CA ALA A 77 -1.59 -16.08 5.00
C ALA A 77 -0.96 -14.70 4.74
N ILE A 78 -1.45 -13.64 5.40
CA ILE A 78 -0.85 -12.32 5.30
C ILE A 78 0.59 -12.34 5.82
N THR A 79 0.82 -12.99 6.97
CA THR A 79 2.17 -13.16 7.54
C THR A 79 3.08 -13.99 6.61
N LEU A 80 2.53 -14.93 5.85
CA LEU A 80 3.27 -15.74 4.89
C LEU A 80 3.77 -14.89 3.70
N VAL A 81 2.89 -14.07 3.10
CA VAL A 81 3.24 -13.22 1.94
C VAL A 81 4.18 -12.06 2.33
N GLU A 82 4.08 -11.57 3.56
CA GLU A 82 5.00 -10.57 4.14
C GLU A 82 6.42 -11.13 4.39
N SER A 83 6.62 -12.46 4.38
CA SER A 83 7.90 -13.06 4.69
C SER A 83 8.93 -12.89 3.56
N ALA A 84 10.19 -12.59 3.89
CA ALA A 84 11.28 -12.62 2.93
C ALA A 84 11.86 -14.03 2.67
N HIS A 85 11.47 -15.04 3.46
CA HIS A 85 12.03 -16.38 3.35
C HIS A 85 11.65 -17.03 2.00
N PRO A 86 12.60 -17.55 1.20
CA PRO A 86 12.36 -18.05 -0.16
C PRO A 86 11.17 -18.99 -0.28
N ARG A 87 11.17 -20.07 0.53
CA ARG A 87 10.07 -21.03 0.56
C ARG A 87 8.72 -20.42 0.93
N LYS A 88 8.68 -19.51 1.91
CA LYS A 88 7.45 -18.85 2.35
C LYS A 88 6.92 -17.90 1.27
N ARG A 89 7.80 -17.20 0.56
CA ARG A 89 7.44 -16.38 -0.61
C ARG A 89 6.83 -17.22 -1.72
N ALA A 90 7.46 -18.36 -2.04
CA ALA A 90 6.93 -19.28 -3.05
C ALA A 90 5.54 -19.81 -2.64
N GLN A 91 5.37 -20.25 -1.40
CA GLN A 91 4.06 -20.64 -0.85
C GLN A 91 3.03 -19.51 -0.93
N GLY A 92 3.43 -18.28 -0.56
CA GLY A 92 2.59 -17.09 -0.65
C GLY A 92 2.15 -16.77 -2.08
N ASN A 93 3.06 -16.84 -3.05
CA ASN A 93 2.75 -16.60 -4.47
C ASN A 93 1.72 -17.60 -5.01
N ILE A 94 1.89 -18.89 -4.69
CA ILE A 94 0.92 -19.91 -5.08
C ILE A 94 -0.43 -19.67 -4.40
N LEU A 95 -0.45 -19.32 -3.11
CA LEU A 95 -1.67 -19.00 -2.39
C LEU A 95 -2.41 -17.80 -3.00
N LEU A 96 -1.68 -16.73 -3.35
CA LEU A 96 -2.23 -15.55 -4.03
C LEU A 96 -2.83 -15.92 -5.40
N GLN A 97 -2.15 -16.79 -6.16
CA GLN A 97 -2.66 -17.29 -7.44
C GLN A 97 -3.99 -18.05 -7.26
N GLU A 98 -4.12 -18.87 -6.22
CA GLU A 98 -5.38 -19.55 -5.91
C GLU A 98 -6.49 -18.57 -5.51
N MET A 99 -6.19 -17.51 -4.77
CA MET A 99 -7.16 -16.46 -4.45
C MET A 99 -7.60 -15.66 -5.68
N LEU A 100 -6.69 -15.35 -6.60
CA LEU A 100 -7.02 -14.69 -7.88
C LEU A 100 -7.91 -15.57 -8.76
N LYS A 101 -7.68 -16.89 -8.79
CA LYS A 101 -8.57 -17.83 -9.49
C LYS A 101 -9.98 -17.81 -8.91
N GLU A 102 -10.09 -17.79 -7.58
CA GLU A 102 -11.37 -17.71 -6.91
C GLU A 102 -12.09 -16.37 -7.15
N GLU A 103 -11.36 -15.25 -7.09
CA GLU A 103 -11.91 -13.92 -7.45
C GLU A 103 -12.43 -13.92 -8.89
N LYS A 104 -11.64 -14.45 -9.84
CA LYS A 104 -12.03 -14.57 -11.24
C LYS A 104 -13.30 -15.42 -11.40
N ARG A 105 -13.37 -16.57 -10.72
CA ARG A 105 -14.56 -17.44 -10.74
C ARG A 105 -15.80 -16.69 -10.24
N ARG A 106 -15.69 -15.98 -9.11
CA ARG A 106 -16.81 -15.17 -8.57
C ARG A 106 -17.23 -14.05 -9.52
N PHE A 107 -16.27 -13.43 -10.20
CA PHE A 107 -16.55 -12.40 -11.20
C PHE A 107 -17.24 -12.97 -12.44
N GLU A 108 -16.85 -14.16 -12.90
CA GLU A 108 -17.54 -14.85 -14.00
C GLU A 108 -18.99 -15.23 -13.63
N GLU A 109 -19.24 -15.60 -12.38
CA GLU A 109 -20.57 -16.01 -11.90
C GLU A 109 -21.51 -14.84 -11.56
N LYS A 110 -21.00 -13.79 -10.91
CA LYS A 110 -21.80 -12.68 -10.37
C LYS A 110 -21.51 -11.33 -11.03
N GLY A 111 -20.58 -11.29 -11.98
CA GLY A 111 -20.19 -10.06 -12.66
C GLY A 111 -19.58 -9.01 -11.72
N PRO A 112 -19.71 -7.71 -12.06
CA PRO A 112 -19.17 -6.60 -11.26
C PRO A 112 -19.65 -6.53 -9.81
N ASP A 113 -20.73 -7.23 -9.46
CA ASP A 113 -21.25 -7.27 -8.09
C ASP A 113 -20.41 -8.15 -7.15
N SER A 114 -19.57 -9.04 -7.66
CA SER A 114 -18.59 -9.77 -6.83
C SER A 114 -17.40 -8.91 -6.42
N LEU A 115 -17.23 -7.73 -7.02
CA LEU A 115 -16.09 -6.87 -6.75
C LEU A 115 -16.20 -6.24 -5.38
N ILE A 116 -15.06 -6.18 -4.72
CA ILE A 116 -14.90 -5.74 -3.34
C ILE A 116 -14.45 -4.29 -3.35
N PHE A 117 -15.04 -3.44 -2.52
CA PHE A 117 -14.74 -2.01 -2.59
C PHE A 117 -13.46 -1.67 -1.80
N ARG A 118 -12.42 -1.20 -2.49
CA ARG A 118 -11.11 -0.83 -1.89
C ARG A 118 -11.10 0.68 -1.61
N VAL A 119 -11.17 1.07 -0.34
CA VAL A 119 -11.24 2.48 0.09
C VAL A 119 -9.98 2.85 0.86
N ALA A 120 -9.19 3.79 0.36
CA ALA A 120 -8.12 4.39 1.13
C ALA A 120 -8.65 5.56 1.97
N ILE A 121 -8.27 5.61 3.25
CA ILE A 121 -8.59 6.72 4.15
C ILE A 121 -7.29 7.36 4.63
N SER A 122 -7.15 8.65 4.33
CA SER A 122 -6.00 9.47 4.71
C SER A 122 -6.46 10.75 5.41
N GLY A 123 -5.52 11.45 6.04
CA GLY A 123 -5.77 12.69 6.76
C GLY A 123 -4.70 12.91 7.82
N SER A 124 -4.48 14.18 8.17
CA SER A 124 -3.45 14.61 9.10
C SER A 124 -3.58 13.92 10.48
N PRO A 125 -2.48 13.77 11.24
CA PRO A 125 -2.56 13.33 12.62
C PRO A 125 -3.54 14.18 13.43
N GLY A 126 -4.37 13.54 14.27
CA GLY A 126 -5.36 14.24 15.10
C GLY A 126 -6.68 14.61 14.41
N VAL A 127 -6.83 14.35 13.10
CA VAL A 127 -8.09 14.59 12.36
C VAL A 127 -9.26 13.70 12.81
N GLY A 128 -9.00 12.66 13.61
CA GLY A 128 -10.00 11.69 14.06
C GLY A 128 -10.15 10.48 13.13
N LYS A 129 -9.11 10.15 12.36
CA LYS A 129 -9.13 9.09 11.34
C LYS A 129 -9.48 7.70 11.89
N SER A 130 -8.76 7.21 12.90
CA SER A 130 -9.02 5.86 13.45
C SER A 130 -10.42 5.79 14.09
N SER A 131 -10.88 6.85 14.76
CA SER A 131 -12.25 6.95 15.29
C SER A 131 -13.31 6.97 14.17
N PHE A 132 -13.03 7.66 13.06
CA PHE A 132 -13.91 7.65 11.89
C PHE A 132 -13.97 6.27 11.24
N ILE A 133 -12.82 5.57 11.11
CA ILE A 133 -12.76 4.20 10.57
C ILE A 133 -13.53 3.22 11.47
N GLU A 134 -13.42 3.34 12.80
CA GLU A 134 -14.22 2.54 13.74
C GLU A 134 -15.72 2.77 13.52
N ALA A 135 -16.17 4.03 13.55
CA ALA A 135 -17.58 4.37 13.36
C ALA A 135 -18.12 3.93 11.98
N LEU A 136 -17.31 4.08 10.92
CA LEU A 136 -17.66 3.60 9.58
C LEU A 136 -17.72 2.07 9.53
N GLY A 137 -16.78 1.38 10.16
CA GLY A 137 -16.76 -0.07 10.26
C GLY A 137 -17.98 -0.62 11.01
N GLU A 138 -18.41 0.03 12.09
CA GLU A 138 -19.65 -0.31 12.81
C GLU A 138 -20.88 -0.10 11.93
N GLU A 139 -21.02 1.05 11.26
CA GLU A 139 -22.10 1.32 10.31
C GLU A 139 -22.20 0.21 9.24
N LEU A 140 -21.05 -0.17 8.67
CA LEU A 140 -20.97 -1.20 7.65
C LEU A 140 -21.33 -2.59 8.16
N THR A 141 -20.79 -3.00 9.31
CA THR A 141 -20.94 -4.36 9.83
C THR A 141 -22.27 -4.59 10.54
N GLU A 142 -22.78 -3.58 11.26
CA GLU A 142 -23.98 -3.69 12.08
C GLU A 142 -25.25 -3.32 11.30
N LYS A 143 -25.25 -2.19 10.58
CA LYS A 143 -26.44 -1.71 9.87
C LYS A 143 -26.54 -2.23 8.44
N ARG A 144 -25.40 -2.34 7.74
CA ARG A 144 -25.36 -2.79 6.34
C ARG A 144 -25.00 -4.28 6.18
N GLY A 145 -24.64 -4.96 7.28
CA GLY A 145 -24.33 -6.40 7.27
C GLY A 145 -23.07 -6.78 6.48
N LYS A 146 -22.21 -5.82 6.14
CA LYS A 146 -21.01 -6.05 5.32
C LYS A 146 -19.86 -6.63 6.15
N LYS A 147 -19.00 -7.42 5.51
CA LYS A 147 -17.69 -7.83 6.05
C LYS A 147 -16.64 -6.80 5.69
N VAL A 148 -15.92 -6.29 6.68
CA VAL A 148 -14.94 -5.19 6.51
C VAL A 148 -13.54 -5.61 6.93
N ALA A 149 -12.57 -5.44 6.05
CA ALA A 149 -11.16 -5.56 6.40
C ALA A 149 -10.55 -4.16 6.53
N VAL A 150 -9.73 -3.92 7.56
CA VAL A 150 -8.99 -2.68 7.78
C VAL A 150 -7.50 -3.01 7.77
N LEU A 151 -6.79 -2.50 6.77
CA LEU A 151 -5.35 -2.67 6.58
C LEU A 151 -4.67 -1.33 6.88
N THR A 152 -3.85 -1.26 7.92
CA THR A 152 -3.18 -0.02 8.30
C THR A 152 -1.73 0.00 7.82
N ILE A 153 -1.34 1.08 7.16
CA ILE A 153 0.03 1.34 6.71
C ILE A 153 0.74 2.12 7.79
N ASP A 154 1.82 1.59 8.39
CA ASP A 154 2.68 2.35 9.31
C ASP A 154 4.15 2.37 8.85
N PRO A 155 4.62 3.44 8.18
CA PRO A 155 6.00 3.57 7.76
C PRO A 155 6.98 3.83 8.92
N SER A 156 6.50 4.26 10.11
CA SER A 156 7.37 4.50 11.28
C SER A 156 7.93 3.20 11.86
N SER A 157 7.31 2.07 11.54
CA SER A 157 7.78 0.73 11.94
C SER A 157 9.13 0.32 11.33
N GLN A 158 9.72 1.13 10.43
CA GLN A 158 11.06 0.88 9.88
C GLN A 158 12.13 0.88 10.97
N VAL A 159 11.89 1.61 12.07
CA VAL A 159 12.81 1.72 13.21
C VAL A 159 12.53 0.61 14.25
N THR A 160 11.29 0.14 14.37
CA THR A 160 10.87 -0.77 15.45
C THR A 160 10.69 -2.24 15.02
N GLY A 161 10.83 -2.56 13.73
CA GLY A 161 10.71 -3.93 13.23
C GLY A 161 9.27 -4.45 13.11
N GLY A 162 8.28 -3.56 13.16
CA GLY A 162 6.86 -3.90 13.17
C GLY A 162 6.32 -4.12 14.60
N SER A 163 5.08 -3.69 14.84
CA SER A 163 4.38 -3.97 16.10
C SER A 163 3.57 -5.25 15.97
N LEU A 164 3.89 -6.27 16.79
CA LEU A 164 3.18 -7.57 16.83
C LEU A 164 1.75 -7.45 17.37
N LEU A 165 1.52 -6.53 18.32
CA LEU A 165 0.22 -6.33 18.97
C LEU A 165 -0.57 -5.14 18.40
N GLY A 166 0.11 -4.30 17.62
CA GLY A 166 -0.45 -3.15 16.95
C GLY A 166 -1.09 -2.11 17.88
N ASP A 167 -1.26 -0.90 17.37
CA ASP A 167 -2.10 0.12 18.02
C ASP A 167 -3.60 -0.20 17.81
N LEU A 168 -4.03 -1.42 18.17
CA LEU A 168 -5.43 -1.85 18.17
C LEU A 168 -6.27 -1.11 19.23
N THR A 169 -5.60 -0.35 20.11
CA THR A 169 -6.25 0.42 21.19
C THR A 169 -7.18 1.51 20.66
N ARG A 170 -7.03 1.90 19.38
CA ARG A 170 -7.82 2.96 18.73
C ARG A 170 -9.11 2.49 18.07
N MET A 171 -9.31 1.19 17.88
CA MET A 171 -10.51 0.60 17.23
C MET A 171 -11.01 -0.60 18.05
N GLN A 172 -11.31 -0.36 19.32
CA GLN A 172 -11.62 -1.41 20.30
C GLN A 172 -12.86 -2.22 19.92
N LYS A 173 -13.94 -1.55 19.52
CA LYS A 173 -15.21 -2.23 19.22
C LYS A 173 -15.14 -2.99 17.91
N LEU A 174 -14.54 -2.38 16.89
CA LEU A 174 -14.35 -3.03 15.59
C LEU A 174 -13.39 -4.22 15.67
N SER A 175 -12.40 -4.21 16.56
CA SER A 175 -11.42 -5.29 16.69
C SER A 175 -12.03 -6.64 17.10
N VAL A 176 -13.07 -6.61 17.94
CA VAL A 176 -13.79 -7.79 18.45
C VAL A 176 -14.99 -8.19 17.59
N ASN A 177 -15.37 -7.35 16.61
CA ASN A 177 -16.49 -7.64 15.74
C ASN A 177 -16.16 -8.84 14.81
N PRO A 178 -17.00 -9.89 14.75
CA PRO A 178 -16.73 -11.08 13.94
C PRO A 178 -16.77 -10.82 12.43
N ARG A 179 -17.45 -9.77 11.97
CA ARG A 179 -17.51 -9.34 10.56
C ARG A 179 -16.37 -8.39 10.18
N ALA A 180 -15.55 -7.97 11.15
CA ALA A 180 -14.42 -7.11 10.90
C ALA A 180 -13.10 -7.87 11.04
N TYR A 181 -12.10 -7.46 10.25
CA TYR A 181 -10.73 -7.92 10.39
C TYR A 181 -9.79 -6.72 10.34
N ILE A 182 -8.90 -6.60 11.31
CA ILE A 182 -7.96 -5.49 11.38
C ILE A 182 -6.55 -6.08 11.35
N ARG A 183 -5.73 -5.60 10.42
CA ARG A 183 -4.32 -5.97 10.29
C ARG A 183 -3.48 -4.71 10.16
N GLN A 184 -2.47 -4.62 11.00
CA GLN A 184 -1.41 -3.64 10.81
C GLN A 184 -0.34 -4.24 9.92
N SER A 185 -0.03 -3.56 8.81
CA SER A 185 1.06 -3.96 7.93
C SER A 185 2.39 -3.55 8.58
N PRO A 186 3.34 -4.49 8.77
CA PRO A 186 4.70 -4.11 9.10
C PRO A 186 5.30 -3.34 7.92
N SER A 187 6.18 -2.38 8.19
CA SER A 187 6.97 -1.78 7.11
C SER A 187 8.10 -2.73 6.72
N CYS A 188 8.06 -3.24 5.49
CA CYS A 188 9.13 -4.06 4.93
C CYS A 188 10.35 -3.20 4.52
N GLY A 189 10.89 -2.38 5.42
CA GLY A 189 12.16 -1.63 5.28
C GLY A 189 12.18 -0.48 4.25
N THR A 190 11.35 -0.54 3.20
CA THR A 190 11.17 0.50 2.19
C THR A 190 9.69 0.79 1.99
N LEU A 191 9.36 1.99 1.51
CA LEU A 191 7.96 2.33 1.17
C LEU A 191 7.37 1.30 0.17
N GLY A 192 8.18 0.89 -0.80
CA GLY A 192 7.80 -0.12 -1.81
C GLY A 192 7.46 -1.48 -1.20
N GLY A 193 8.29 -2.00 -0.28
CA GLY A 193 8.01 -3.26 0.40
C GLY A 193 6.72 -3.23 1.22
N VAL A 194 6.38 -2.08 1.82
CA VAL A 194 5.09 -1.89 2.52
C VAL A 194 3.94 -1.98 1.53
N THR A 195 4.06 -1.31 0.38
CA THR A 195 3.00 -1.29 -0.64
C THR A 195 2.75 -2.68 -1.21
N ARG A 196 3.80 -3.48 -1.42
CA ARG A 196 3.68 -4.88 -1.86
C ARG A 196 2.85 -5.71 -0.88
N GLY A 197 3.22 -5.70 0.41
CA GLY A 197 2.53 -6.49 1.42
C GLY A 197 1.04 -6.15 1.51
N ILE A 198 0.68 -4.87 1.36
CA ILE A 198 -0.71 -4.43 1.36
C ILE A 198 -1.45 -4.90 0.11
N HIS A 199 -0.85 -4.80 -1.08
CA HIS A 199 -1.46 -5.33 -2.31
C HIS A 199 -1.77 -6.83 -2.19
N GLU A 200 -0.81 -7.60 -1.68
CA GLU A 200 -0.99 -9.04 -1.47
C GLU A 200 -2.06 -9.31 -0.38
N ALA A 201 -2.08 -8.52 0.70
CA ALA A 201 -3.12 -8.62 1.72
C ALA A 201 -4.53 -8.25 1.21
N ILE A 202 -4.66 -7.29 0.29
CA ILE A 202 -5.93 -6.96 -0.37
C ILE A 202 -6.43 -8.19 -1.12
N ILE A 203 -5.59 -8.83 -1.95
CA ILE A 203 -5.96 -10.05 -2.71
C ILE A 203 -6.42 -11.16 -1.77
N LEU A 204 -5.74 -11.35 -0.63
CA LEU A 204 -6.15 -12.35 0.38
C LEU A 204 -7.49 -12.02 1.03
N CYS A 205 -7.74 -10.74 1.36
CA CYS A 205 -9.05 -10.29 1.86
C CYS A 205 -10.14 -10.47 0.81
N GLU A 206 -9.80 -10.27 -0.47
CA GLU A 206 -10.74 -10.47 -1.56
C GLU A 206 -11.13 -11.93 -1.73
N GLY A 207 -10.14 -12.83 -1.71
CA GLY A 207 -10.36 -14.28 -1.68
C GLY A 207 -11.19 -14.73 -0.48
N ALA A 208 -10.96 -14.13 0.70
CA ALA A 208 -11.72 -14.40 1.93
C ALA A 208 -13.18 -13.91 1.89
N GLY A 209 -13.58 -13.17 0.86
CA GLY A 209 -14.97 -12.73 0.66
C GLY A 209 -15.39 -11.59 1.58
N TYR A 210 -14.49 -10.65 1.84
CA TYR A 210 -14.85 -9.35 2.42
C TYR A 210 -15.62 -8.50 1.41
N ASP A 211 -16.45 -7.57 1.85
CA ASP A 211 -17.19 -6.67 0.94
C ASP A 211 -16.47 -5.33 0.75
N VAL A 212 -15.72 -4.90 1.78
CA VAL A 212 -14.99 -3.64 1.80
C VAL A 212 -13.62 -3.86 2.42
N VAL A 213 -12.59 -3.33 1.76
CA VAL A 213 -11.23 -3.22 2.31
C VAL A 213 -10.90 -1.76 2.51
N ILE A 214 -10.73 -1.35 3.76
CA ILE A 214 -10.31 -0.01 4.16
C ILE A 214 -8.78 -0.01 4.33
N ILE A 215 -8.10 0.91 3.68
CA ILE A 215 -6.64 1.08 3.76
C ILE A 215 -6.35 2.38 4.50
N GLU A 216 -5.87 2.30 5.74
CA GLU A 216 -5.54 3.46 6.56
C GLU A 216 -4.08 3.89 6.35
N THR A 217 -3.82 5.17 6.10
CA THR A 217 -2.46 5.74 6.09
C THR A 217 -2.18 6.57 7.33
N VAL A 218 -0.93 6.61 7.84
CA VAL A 218 -0.60 7.43 9.04
C VAL A 218 -0.71 8.94 8.81
N GLY A 219 -0.87 9.41 7.56
CA GLY A 219 -1.13 10.82 7.25
C GLY A 219 0.09 11.75 7.34
N VAL A 220 1.29 11.18 7.39
CA VAL A 220 2.57 11.90 7.36
C VAL A 220 3.53 11.22 6.38
N GLY A 221 3.58 11.68 5.12
CA GLY A 221 4.73 11.36 4.27
C GLY A 221 4.50 11.30 2.77
N GLN A 222 4.99 10.22 2.16
CA GLN A 222 4.81 9.84 0.75
C GLN A 222 3.85 8.64 0.60
N SER A 223 3.40 8.06 1.72
CA SER A 223 2.49 6.92 1.73
C SER A 223 1.12 7.26 1.13
N GLU A 224 0.73 8.52 1.17
CA GLU A 224 -0.57 8.96 0.65
C GLU A 224 -0.65 8.88 -0.88
N THR A 225 0.47 9.05 -1.59
CA THR A 225 0.52 8.83 -3.04
C THR A 225 0.51 7.34 -3.37
N ALA A 226 1.18 6.53 -2.56
CA ALA A 226 1.27 5.10 -2.80
C ALA A 226 -0.10 4.40 -2.68
N VAL A 227 -0.95 4.84 -1.74
CA VAL A 227 -2.28 4.22 -1.57
C VAL A 227 -3.22 4.41 -2.75
N VAL A 228 -3.00 5.46 -3.54
CA VAL A 228 -3.80 5.75 -4.74
C VAL A 228 -3.70 4.64 -5.78
N ASP A 229 -2.57 3.92 -5.78
CA ASP A 229 -2.31 2.83 -6.70
C ASP A 229 -2.83 1.46 -6.19
N MET A 230 -3.49 1.41 -5.03
CA MET A 230 -4.04 0.17 -4.43
C MET A 230 -5.51 0.26 -4.03
N CYS A 231 -6.13 1.45 -4.14
CA CYS A 231 -7.53 1.66 -3.84
C CYS A 231 -8.35 2.05 -5.08
N ASP A 232 -9.66 1.82 -5.00
CA ASP A 232 -10.61 2.35 -5.97
C ASP A 232 -10.88 3.82 -5.66
N MET A 233 -11.13 4.13 -4.38
CA MET A 233 -11.51 5.44 -3.89
C MET A 233 -10.52 5.94 -2.82
N LEU A 234 -10.01 7.16 -2.97
CA LEU A 234 -9.27 7.86 -1.92
C LEU A 234 -10.19 8.85 -1.19
N THR A 235 -10.36 8.65 0.11
CA THR A 235 -11.08 9.55 1.01
C THR A 235 -10.11 10.31 1.91
N LEU A 236 -10.19 11.64 1.87
CA LEU A 236 -9.37 12.54 2.66
C LEU A 236 -10.18 13.14 3.81
N LEU A 237 -9.76 12.87 5.04
CA LEU A 237 -10.31 13.47 6.24
C LEU A 237 -9.61 14.80 6.54
N LEU A 238 -10.41 15.80 6.91
CA LEU A 238 -9.98 17.18 7.10
C LEU A 238 -10.50 17.70 8.45
N SER A 239 -9.67 18.43 9.19
CA SER A 239 -10.06 19.02 10.47
C SER A 239 -10.64 20.42 10.26
N PRO A 240 -11.74 20.80 10.94
CA PRO A 240 -12.37 22.11 10.79
C PRO A 240 -11.62 23.23 11.52
N ALA A 241 -10.70 22.90 12.44
CA ALA A 241 -10.11 23.85 13.38
C ALA A 241 -8.83 24.56 12.88
N HIS A 242 -8.28 24.18 11.71
CA HIS A 242 -7.01 24.71 11.21
C HIS A 242 -7.23 25.54 9.94
N GLY A 243 -7.44 26.86 10.11
CA GLY A 243 -7.73 27.80 9.02
C GLY A 243 -6.57 28.03 8.03
N ASP A 244 -5.34 27.65 8.36
CA ASP A 244 -4.17 27.77 7.48
C ASP A 244 -3.80 26.45 6.75
N GLU A 245 -4.59 25.39 6.94
CA GLU A 245 -4.29 24.07 6.36
C GLU A 245 -4.59 23.95 4.86
N LEU A 246 -5.17 24.96 4.17
CA LEU A 246 -5.16 24.92 2.70
C LEU A 246 -3.72 24.89 2.15
N GLN A 247 -2.75 25.44 2.90
CA GLN A 247 -1.31 25.26 2.64
C GLN A 247 -0.73 23.95 3.21
N GLY A 248 -1.34 23.38 4.27
CA GLY A 248 -0.89 22.16 4.96
C GLY A 248 -1.38 20.84 4.33
N VAL A 249 -2.57 20.84 3.72
CA VAL A 249 -3.05 19.79 2.83
C VAL A 249 -2.24 19.92 1.54
N LYS A 250 -1.18 19.12 1.44
CA LYS A 250 -0.31 19.07 0.25
C LYS A 250 -1.17 19.06 -1.01
N ARG A 251 -1.08 20.08 -1.88
CA ARG A 251 -1.86 20.19 -3.14
C ARG A 251 -2.01 18.84 -3.87
N GLY A 252 -0.95 18.02 -3.86
CA GLY A 252 -0.96 16.68 -4.45
C GLY A 252 -2.00 15.69 -3.89
N ILE A 253 -2.21 15.56 -2.58
CA ILE A 253 -3.15 14.55 -2.05
C ILE A 253 -4.61 14.94 -2.32
N MET A 254 -4.91 16.23 -2.23
CA MET A 254 -6.24 16.75 -2.50
C MET A 254 -6.64 16.53 -3.98
N GLU A 255 -5.71 16.76 -4.91
CA GLU A 255 -5.90 16.46 -6.34
C GLU A 255 -6.14 14.96 -6.60
N MET A 256 -5.64 14.09 -5.73
CA MET A 256 -5.83 12.65 -5.86
C MET A 256 -7.10 12.11 -5.18
N SER A 257 -7.80 12.93 -4.39
CA SER A 257 -8.91 12.52 -3.53
C SER A 257 -10.24 12.48 -4.29
N ASP A 258 -10.98 11.39 -4.12
CA ASP A 258 -12.32 11.20 -4.70
C ASP A 258 -13.42 11.75 -3.76
N LEU A 259 -13.14 11.81 -2.46
CA LEU A 259 -14.04 12.36 -1.44
C LEU A 259 -13.25 13.06 -0.34
N LEU A 260 -13.73 14.22 0.06
CA LEU A 260 -13.22 14.97 1.20
C LEU A 260 -14.28 14.92 2.31
N VAL A 261 -13.86 14.68 3.55
CA VAL A 261 -14.75 14.65 4.71
C VAL A 261 -14.19 15.58 5.77
N VAL A 262 -14.90 16.66 6.03
CA VAL A 262 -14.60 17.54 7.16
C VAL A 262 -15.15 16.88 8.42
N THR A 263 -14.26 16.40 9.28
CA THR A 263 -14.61 15.69 10.51
C THR A 263 -14.98 16.66 11.62
N LYS A 264 -15.41 16.13 12.78
CA LYS A 264 -15.73 16.92 13.99
C LYS A 264 -16.79 18.02 13.73
N ASP A 265 -17.79 17.71 12.90
CA ASP A 265 -18.94 18.60 12.62
C ASP A 265 -19.94 18.64 13.79
N ASP A 266 -19.46 18.98 14.98
CA ASP A 266 -20.20 18.95 16.23
C ASP A 266 -19.79 20.10 17.15
N GLY A 267 -20.64 20.39 18.15
CA GLY A 267 -20.42 21.44 19.15
C GLY A 267 -19.98 22.79 18.55
N ASP A 268 -18.94 23.36 19.14
CA ASP A 268 -18.37 24.65 18.76
C ASP A 268 -17.65 24.63 17.39
N LEU A 269 -17.34 23.43 16.86
CA LEU A 269 -16.65 23.27 15.59
C LEU A 269 -17.61 23.23 14.39
N LYS A 270 -18.92 23.09 14.60
CA LYS A 270 -19.93 22.98 13.53
C LYS A 270 -19.93 24.19 12.58
N ALA A 271 -19.75 25.40 13.11
CA ALA A 271 -19.66 26.61 12.27
C ALA A 271 -18.39 26.60 11.40
N LYS A 272 -17.25 26.23 11.98
CA LYS A 272 -15.96 26.12 11.27
C LYS A 272 -15.99 25.01 10.23
N ALA A 273 -16.63 23.88 10.52
CA ALA A 273 -16.78 22.76 9.59
C ALA A 273 -17.57 23.15 8.34
N LYS A 274 -18.62 23.96 8.49
CA LYS A 274 -19.37 24.53 7.36
C LYS A 274 -18.53 25.48 6.51
N MET A 275 -17.73 26.35 7.15
CA MET A 275 -16.82 27.25 6.43
C MET A 275 -15.76 26.46 5.65
N ALA A 276 -15.08 25.52 6.31
CA ALA A 276 -14.09 24.65 5.67
C ALA A 276 -14.70 23.86 4.50
N GLN A 277 -15.91 23.31 4.66
CA GLN A 277 -16.60 22.61 3.57
C GLN A 277 -16.77 23.54 2.34
N ALA A 278 -17.22 24.78 2.55
CA ALA A 278 -17.41 25.73 1.45
C ALA A 278 -16.09 26.09 0.76
N GLU A 279 -15.01 26.27 1.53
CA GLU A 279 -13.66 26.53 1.01
C GLU A 279 -13.16 25.39 0.13
N TYR A 280 -13.24 24.14 0.60
CA TYR A 280 -12.81 22.98 -0.17
C TYR A 280 -13.69 22.74 -1.41
N ILE A 281 -14.99 22.99 -1.33
CA ILE A 281 -15.88 22.95 -2.51
C ILE A 281 -15.43 23.98 -3.54
N SER A 282 -15.02 25.18 -3.10
CA SER A 282 -14.51 26.22 -3.99
C SER A 282 -13.19 25.79 -4.64
N ALA A 283 -12.24 25.24 -3.86
CA ALA A 283 -10.96 24.77 -4.35
C ALA A 283 -11.11 23.64 -5.41
N LEU A 284 -12.02 22.69 -5.18
CA LEU A 284 -12.31 21.59 -6.11
C LEU A 284 -12.81 22.02 -7.49
N LYS A 285 -13.35 23.24 -7.63
CA LYS A 285 -13.76 23.76 -8.95
C LYS A 285 -12.57 23.98 -9.90
N PHE A 286 -11.37 24.17 -9.35
CA PHE A 286 -10.16 24.43 -10.12
C PHE A 286 -9.32 23.17 -10.37
N MET A 287 -9.75 22.03 -9.83
CA MET A 287 -9.05 20.75 -9.97
C MET A 287 -9.70 19.90 -11.05
N ARG A 288 -8.87 19.15 -11.79
CA ARG A 288 -9.35 18.18 -12.76
C ARG A 288 -9.72 16.88 -12.03
N PRO A 289 -10.94 16.36 -12.21
CA PRO A 289 -11.31 15.06 -11.66
C PRO A 289 -10.43 13.94 -12.22
N ARG A 290 -10.15 12.94 -11.39
CA ARG A 290 -9.39 11.74 -11.80
C ARG A 290 -10.18 10.85 -12.74
N ALA A 291 -11.47 10.75 -12.51
CA ALA A 291 -12.42 10.01 -13.33
C ALA A 291 -13.44 10.99 -13.90
N PRO A 292 -13.63 11.05 -15.23
CA PRO A 292 -14.65 11.92 -15.84
C PRO A 292 -16.06 11.75 -15.28
N GLU A 293 -16.38 10.56 -14.76
CA GLU A 293 -17.69 10.15 -14.28
C GLU A 293 -17.97 10.58 -12.83
N TRP A 294 -16.94 11.03 -12.11
CA TRP A 294 -17.05 11.44 -10.72
C TRP A 294 -16.46 12.82 -10.48
N LYS A 295 -17.29 13.73 -9.96
CA LYS A 295 -16.83 14.98 -9.40
C LYS A 295 -16.61 14.79 -7.89
N PRO A 296 -15.39 15.03 -7.37
CA PRO A 296 -15.13 14.90 -5.95
C PRO A 296 -16.10 15.72 -5.10
N LYS A 297 -16.57 15.12 -4.01
CA LYS A 297 -17.52 15.75 -3.08
C LYS A 297 -16.81 16.14 -1.80
N VAL A 298 -17.36 17.14 -1.10
CA VAL A 298 -16.96 17.51 0.26
C VAL A 298 -18.15 17.30 1.18
N LEU A 299 -18.04 16.34 2.09
CA LEU A 299 -19.05 16.04 3.09
C LEU A 299 -18.57 16.48 4.47
N ARG A 300 -19.50 16.56 5.41
CA ARG A 300 -19.22 16.82 6.83
C ARG A 300 -19.65 15.62 7.63
N SER A 301 -18.88 15.27 8.66
CA SER A 301 -19.21 14.15 9.54
C SER A 301 -18.74 14.40 10.96
N SER A 302 -19.52 13.92 11.91
CA SER A 302 -19.13 13.76 13.30
C SER A 302 -19.38 12.32 13.72
N ILE A 303 -18.41 11.69 14.40
CA ILE A 303 -18.60 10.36 15.00
C ILE A 303 -19.63 10.38 16.13
N MET A 304 -19.96 11.57 16.66
CA MET A 304 -21.03 11.76 17.65
C MET A 304 -22.43 11.76 17.00
N ASP A 305 -22.49 11.86 15.67
CA ASP A 305 -23.71 11.90 14.87
C ASP A 305 -23.68 10.76 13.84
N ALA A 306 -24.13 9.57 14.25
CA ALA A 306 -24.11 8.36 13.41
C ALA A 306 -24.79 8.55 12.02
N PRO A 307 -25.93 9.26 11.89
CA PRO A 307 -26.47 9.65 10.58
C PRO A 307 -25.47 10.35 9.65
N SER A 308 -24.57 11.17 10.17
CA SER A 308 -23.54 11.84 9.36
C SER A 308 -22.50 10.86 8.79
N VAL A 309 -22.15 9.80 9.53
CA VAL A 309 -21.27 8.73 9.06
C VAL A 309 -21.95 7.91 7.97
N SER A 310 -23.24 7.57 8.14
CA SER A 310 -24.04 6.93 7.08
C SER A 310 -24.09 7.78 5.82
N ALA A 311 -24.30 9.10 5.94
CA ALA A 311 -24.32 9.99 4.78
C ALA A 311 -22.98 10.01 4.02
N VAL A 312 -21.86 9.86 4.73
CA VAL A 312 -20.54 9.70 4.10
C VAL A 312 -20.47 8.38 3.35
N TRP A 313 -20.91 7.26 3.95
CA TRP A 313 -20.96 5.97 3.28
C TRP A 313 -21.85 5.99 2.04
N ASP A 314 -23.03 6.61 2.10
CA ASP A 314 -23.93 6.73 0.96
C ASP A 314 -23.25 7.48 -0.21
N GLY A 315 -22.43 8.49 0.11
CA GLY A 315 -21.58 9.17 -0.88
C GLY A 315 -20.49 8.29 -1.48
N MET A 316 -19.88 7.40 -0.68
CA MET A 316 -18.92 6.40 -1.16
C MET A 316 -19.59 5.33 -2.04
N GLU A 317 -20.81 4.90 -1.69
CA GLU A 317 -21.57 3.92 -2.46
C GLU A 317 -22.04 4.50 -3.81
N GLU A 318 -22.37 5.79 -3.85
CA GLU A 318 -22.65 6.49 -5.10
C GLU A 318 -21.42 6.54 -6.03
N TYR A 319 -20.23 6.83 -5.49
CA TYR A 319 -18.97 6.75 -6.25
C TYR A 319 -18.79 5.36 -6.83
N TRP A 320 -18.91 4.36 -5.96
CA TRP A 320 -18.69 2.97 -6.28
C TRP A 320 -19.58 2.49 -7.42
N LYS A 321 -20.88 2.81 -7.34
CA LYS A 321 -21.85 2.48 -8.38
C LYS A 321 -21.47 3.12 -9.72
N ARG A 322 -21.21 4.43 -9.76
CA ARG A 322 -20.92 5.14 -11.01
C ARG A 322 -19.65 4.65 -11.71
N ILE A 323 -18.58 4.42 -10.93
CA ILE A 323 -17.28 4.00 -11.47
C ILE A 323 -17.29 2.54 -11.92
N ARG A 324 -18.11 1.69 -11.28
CA ARG A 324 -18.37 0.32 -11.70
C ARG A 324 -19.15 0.29 -13.03
N GLU A 325 -20.22 1.06 -13.13
CA GLU A 325 -21.07 1.13 -14.34
C GLU A 325 -20.33 1.69 -15.56
N SER A 326 -19.35 2.58 -15.37
CA SER A 326 -18.61 3.18 -16.49
C SER A 326 -17.47 2.31 -17.04
N GLY A 327 -17.14 1.20 -16.38
CA GLY A 327 -15.98 0.35 -16.73
C GLY A 327 -14.62 0.96 -16.37
N THR A 328 -14.57 2.22 -15.91
CA THR A 328 -13.32 2.87 -15.48
C THR A 328 -12.68 2.15 -14.29
N LEU A 329 -13.47 1.50 -13.43
CA LEU A 329 -12.98 0.71 -12.32
C LEU A 329 -11.97 -0.36 -12.73
N LEU A 330 -12.38 -1.26 -13.63
CA LEU A 330 -11.56 -2.41 -14.04
C LEU A 330 -10.31 -1.95 -14.79
N ARG A 331 -10.44 -0.93 -15.63
CA ARG A 331 -9.31 -0.30 -16.32
C ARG A 331 -8.28 0.22 -15.31
N ARG A 332 -8.72 0.98 -14.30
CA ARG A 332 -7.82 1.49 -13.25
C ARG A 332 -7.16 0.37 -12.44
N ARG A 333 -7.91 -0.67 -12.07
CA ARG A 333 -7.34 -1.84 -11.36
C ARG A 333 -6.26 -2.55 -12.18
N ASN A 334 -6.46 -2.69 -13.49
CA ASN A 334 -5.46 -3.28 -14.38
C ASN A 334 -4.20 -2.40 -14.49
N GLU A 335 -4.36 -1.08 -14.61
CA GLU A 335 -3.23 -0.13 -14.60
C GLU A 335 -2.46 -0.20 -13.27
N GLN A 336 -3.18 -0.26 -12.15
CA GLN A 336 -2.62 -0.42 -10.80
C GLN A 336 -1.84 -1.73 -10.65
N MET A 337 -2.39 -2.86 -11.11
CA MET A 337 -1.71 -4.16 -11.09
C MET A 337 -0.42 -4.14 -11.92
N ASN A 338 -0.46 -3.57 -13.12
CA ASN A 338 0.74 -3.44 -13.96
C ASN A 338 1.81 -2.56 -13.29
N LYS A 339 1.40 -1.45 -12.66
CA LYS A 339 2.31 -0.57 -11.93
C LYS A 339 2.91 -1.27 -10.71
N CYS A 340 2.12 -2.06 -9.99
CA CYS A 340 2.59 -2.89 -8.88
C CYS A 340 3.62 -3.91 -9.34
N MET A 341 3.37 -4.62 -10.45
CA MET A 341 4.32 -5.57 -11.05
C MET A 341 5.66 -4.90 -11.37
N TRP A 342 5.65 -3.75 -12.08
CA TRP A 342 6.88 -3.04 -12.41
C TRP A 342 7.61 -2.51 -11.17
N SER A 343 6.88 -2.03 -10.17
CA SER A 343 7.48 -1.60 -8.90
C SER A 343 8.18 -2.77 -8.20
N HIS A 344 7.60 -3.97 -8.26
CA HIS A 344 8.24 -5.16 -7.72
C HIS A 344 9.51 -5.55 -8.49
N VAL A 345 9.50 -5.45 -9.83
CA VAL A 345 10.68 -5.68 -10.66
C VAL A 345 11.82 -4.73 -10.25
N ASP A 346 11.53 -3.43 -10.14
CA ASP A 346 12.51 -2.41 -9.74
C ASP A 346 13.13 -2.72 -8.36
N GLU A 347 12.30 -3.12 -7.39
CA GLU A 347 12.76 -3.53 -6.06
C GLU A 347 13.68 -4.76 -6.10
N GLN A 348 13.29 -5.80 -6.85
CA GLN A 348 14.11 -7.02 -6.96
C GLN A 348 15.44 -6.75 -7.66
N LEU A 349 15.43 -5.98 -8.75
CA LEU A 349 16.65 -5.60 -9.46
C LEU A 349 17.58 -4.77 -8.58
N MET A 350 17.05 -3.79 -7.84
CA MET A 350 17.85 -3.00 -6.91
C MET A 350 18.38 -3.85 -5.76
N ALA A 351 17.58 -4.78 -5.21
CA ALA A 351 18.03 -5.69 -4.16
C ALA A 351 19.14 -6.64 -4.65
N LEU A 352 19.04 -7.14 -5.88
CA LEU A 352 20.07 -7.94 -6.54
C LEU A 352 21.36 -7.12 -6.71
N PHE A 353 21.24 -5.90 -7.24
CA PHE A 353 22.35 -4.98 -7.46
C PHE A 353 23.10 -4.68 -6.16
N MET A 354 22.38 -4.30 -5.10
CA MET A 354 22.99 -3.96 -3.80
C MET A 354 23.61 -5.15 -3.07
N LYS A 355 23.20 -6.39 -3.39
CA LYS A 355 23.78 -7.62 -2.83
C LYS A 355 25.04 -8.10 -3.55
N HIS A 356 25.34 -7.57 -4.74
CA HIS A 356 26.52 -7.98 -5.49
C HIS A 356 27.82 -7.64 -4.69
N PRO A 357 28.69 -8.62 -4.37
CA PRO A 357 29.83 -8.43 -3.47
C PRO A 357 30.79 -7.31 -3.92
N ARG A 358 31.06 -7.23 -5.23
CA ARG A 358 31.90 -6.20 -5.84
C ARG A 358 31.32 -4.79 -5.67
N LEU A 359 30.01 -4.64 -5.89
CA LEU A 359 29.33 -3.35 -5.82
C LEU A 359 29.23 -2.85 -4.39
N ARG A 360 28.96 -3.74 -3.42
CA ARG A 360 28.85 -3.35 -2.01
C ARG A 360 30.07 -2.59 -1.49
N ALA A 361 31.27 -2.94 -1.95
CA ALA A 361 32.50 -2.21 -1.62
C ALA A 361 32.59 -0.88 -2.39
N MET A 362 32.33 -0.94 -3.70
CA MET A 362 32.44 0.19 -4.62
C MET A 362 31.42 1.31 -4.35
N THR A 363 30.20 0.98 -3.89
CA THR A 363 29.14 1.95 -3.58
C THR A 363 29.61 2.94 -2.52
N LYS A 364 30.22 2.47 -1.43
CA LYS A 364 30.72 3.35 -0.36
C LYS A 364 31.80 4.31 -0.84
N GLU A 365 32.66 3.83 -1.73
CA GLU A 365 33.71 4.65 -2.33
C GLU A 365 33.10 5.72 -3.26
N MET A 366 32.19 5.31 -4.16
CA MET A 366 31.53 6.22 -5.10
C MET A 366 30.70 7.30 -4.38
N GLU A 367 29.97 6.95 -3.32
CA GLU A 367 29.22 7.90 -2.49
C GLU A 367 30.13 8.95 -1.85
N LYS A 368 31.31 8.54 -1.36
CA LYS A 368 32.31 9.46 -0.81
C LYS A 368 32.82 10.42 -1.89
N ARG A 369 33.16 9.91 -3.07
CA ARG A 369 33.64 10.73 -4.20
C ARG A 369 32.59 11.73 -4.69
N VAL A 370 31.31 11.34 -4.72
CA VAL A 370 30.20 12.25 -5.06
C VAL A 370 30.03 13.33 -3.99
N THR A 371 30.06 12.95 -2.71
CA THR A 371 29.91 13.88 -1.58
C THR A 371 31.04 14.90 -1.53
N ASN A 372 32.25 14.49 -1.90
CA ASN A 372 33.44 15.33 -2.02
C ASN A 372 33.49 16.14 -3.33
N ALA A 373 32.48 16.04 -4.20
CA ALA A 373 32.43 16.66 -5.52
C ALA A 373 33.59 16.27 -6.47
N GLU A 374 34.19 15.09 -6.27
CA GLU A 374 35.26 14.56 -7.13
C GLU A 374 34.72 13.98 -8.44
N ILE A 375 33.47 13.49 -8.42
CA ILE A 375 32.73 12.98 -9.59
C ILE A 375 31.27 13.38 -9.48
N THR A 376 30.58 13.47 -10.62
CA THR A 376 29.13 13.72 -10.63
C THR A 376 28.33 12.47 -10.21
N PRO A 377 27.11 12.62 -9.68
CA PRO A 377 26.23 11.49 -9.39
C PRO A 377 25.98 10.57 -10.60
N GLY A 378 25.87 11.15 -11.81
CA GLY A 378 25.70 10.39 -13.05
C GLY A 378 26.91 9.51 -13.36
N GLN A 379 28.13 10.05 -13.24
CA GLN A 379 29.37 9.28 -13.46
C GLN A 379 29.54 8.15 -12.43
N ALA A 380 29.20 8.40 -11.17
CA ALA A 380 29.21 7.38 -10.13
C ALA A 380 28.21 6.24 -10.45
N ALA A 381 26.98 6.59 -10.83
CA ALA A 381 25.95 5.63 -11.20
C ALA A 381 26.37 4.79 -12.42
N ASP A 382 26.86 5.43 -13.49
CA ASP A 382 27.35 4.74 -14.69
C ASP A 382 28.50 3.77 -14.35
N GLY A 383 29.41 4.18 -13.46
CA GLY A 383 30.49 3.33 -12.97
C GLY A 383 29.96 2.07 -12.27
N LEU A 384 29.01 2.23 -11.35
CA LEU A 384 28.40 1.09 -10.63
C LEU A 384 27.66 0.16 -11.60
N VAL A 385 26.90 0.70 -12.55
CA VAL A 385 26.17 -0.09 -13.56
C VAL A 385 27.13 -0.85 -14.47
N ARG A 386 28.18 -0.21 -14.99
CA ARG A 386 29.20 -0.88 -15.82
C ARG A 386 29.90 -2.00 -15.05
N SER A 387 30.21 -1.75 -13.78
CA SER A 387 30.82 -2.76 -12.89
C SER A 387 29.90 -3.96 -12.67
N PHE A 388 28.58 -3.74 -12.50
CA PHE A 388 27.59 -4.81 -12.38
C PHE A 388 27.59 -5.74 -13.59
N PHE A 389 27.54 -5.16 -14.79
CA PHE A 389 27.51 -5.93 -16.05
C PHE A 389 28.89 -6.39 -16.53
N SER A 390 29.95 -6.13 -15.75
CA SER A 390 31.35 -6.39 -16.16
C SER A 390 31.70 -5.78 -17.52
N ILE A 391 31.12 -4.62 -17.84
CA ILE A 391 31.39 -3.88 -19.08
C ILE A 391 32.67 -3.08 -18.87
N GLU A 392 33.75 -3.50 -19.52
CA GLU A 392 34.98 -2.73 -19.53
C GLU A 392 34.78 -1.41 -20.28
N SER A 393 35.24 -0.31 -19.68
CA SER A 393 35.39 0.93 -20.41
C SER A 393 36.50 0.75 -21.44
N LYS A 394 36.15 0.73 -22.74
CA LYS A 394 37.16 0.97 -23.77
C LYS A 394 37.80 2.33 -23.46
N LYS A 395 39.09 2.31 -23.14
CA LYS A 395 39.89 3.51 -22.95
C LYS A 395 40.05 4.25 -24.28
#